data_AF-A0A955PDE5-F1
#
_entry.id   AF-A0A955PDE5-F1
#
_cell.length_a   1.000
_cell.length_b   1.000
_cell.length_c   1.000
_cell.angle_alpha   90.00
_cell.angle_beta   90.00
_cell.angle_gamma   90.00
#
_symmetry.space_group_name_H-M   'P 1'
#
loop_
_entity.id
_entity.type
_entity.pdbx_description
1 polymer ?
#
loop_
_entity_poly.entity_id
_entity_poly.type
_entity_poly.pdbx_seq_one_letter_code
_entity_poly.pdbx_strand_id
1 'polypeptide(L)'
;MSEPKTVYLTRRIEISSAHSYSLDTLTEEERIATFGKSAATHAHGHNYDVRVTVKGNVDDETGMVVNIKSIDALMKERIDEQLDHRHYSL
;
A
#
# COMPACT_ATOMS: atom_id res chain seq x y z
N MET A 1 28.32 -19.98 -17.52
CA MET A 1 27.37 -19.02 -16.92
C MET A 1 26.46 -19.83 -16.01
N SER A 2 26.23 -19.38 -14.78
CA SER A 2 25.33 -20.05 -13.83
C SER A 2 23.89 -19.98 -14.36
N GLU A 3 23.04 -20.93 -13.99
CA GLU A 3 21.60 -20.80 -14.25
C GLU A 3 21.04 -19.57 -13.51
N PRO A 4 20.10 -18.83 -14.13
CA PRO A 4 19.50 -17.65 -13.52
C PRO A 4 18.69 -18.04 -12.28
N LYS A 5 19.11 -17.56 -11.11
CA LYS A 5 18.40 -17.79 -9.85
C LYS A 5 17.31 -16.73 -9.67
N THR A 6 16.07 -17.08 -10.00
CA THR A 6 14.91 -16.20 -9.75
C THR A 6 14.53 -16.19 -8.27
N VAL A 7 14.36 -15.01 -7.69
CA VAL A 7 13.94 -14.82 -6.29
C VAL A 7 12.82 -13.78 -6.17
N TYR A 8 12.18 -13.77 -5.01
CA TYR A 8 11.22 -12.74 -4.61
C TYR A 8 11.77 -11.97 -3.41
N LEU A 9 11.65 -10.64 -3.45
CA LEU A 9 12.04 -9.76 -2.35
C LEU A 9 10.83 -8.93 -1.94
N THR A 10 10.45 -8.99 -0.67
CA THR A 10 9.37 -8.19 -0.10
C THR A 10 9.91 -7.10 0.80
N ARG A 11 9.49 -5.85 0.56
CA ARG A 11 9.66 -4.73 1.48
C ARG A 11 8.33 -4.42 2.15
N ARG A 12 8.41 -4.06 3.43
CA ARG A 12 7.27 -3.82 4.29
C ARG A 12 7.42 -2.44 4.92
N ILE A 13 6.33 -1.67 4.88
CA ILE A 13 6.17 -0.43 5.66
C ILE A 13 4.81 -0.48 6.36
N GLU A 14 4.67 0.33 7.40
CA GLU A 14 3.39 0.58 8.07
C GLU A 14 3.03 2.05 7.87
N ILE A 15 1.76 2.33 7.57
CA ILE A 15 1.23 3.69 7.48
C ILE A 15 -0.04 3.79 8.32
N SER A 16 -0.31 4.96 8.88
CA SER A 16 -1.51 5.26 9.65
C SER A 16 -2.38 6.26 8.88
N SER A 17 -3.56 5.85 8.44
CA SER A 17 -4.45 6.73 7.67
C SER A 17 -5.90 6.57 8.10
N ALA A 18 -6.66 7.65 7.96
CA ALA A 18 -8.11 7.63 8.13
C ALA A 18 -8.82 7.59 6.79
N HIS A 19 -10.00 6.96 6.75
CA HIS A 19 -10.87 7.03 5.59
C HIS A 19 -12.36 7.12 5.94
N SER A 20 -13.14 7.58 4.97
CA SER A 20 -14.60 7.53 4.98
C SER A 20 -15.09 7.07 3.62
N TYR A 21 -16.17 6.29 3.59
CA TYR A 21 -16.83 5.95 2.34
C TYR A 21 -17.87 7.03 2.03
N SER A 22 -17.69 7.81 0.98
CA SER A 22 -18.64 8.83 0.56
C SER A 22 -18.67 8.91 -0.96
N LEU A 23 -19.16 7.84 -1.57
CA LEU A 23 -19.40 7.75 -2.99
C LEU A 23 -20.54 8.69 -3.39
N ASP A 24 -20.25 9.67 -4.25
CA ASP A 24 -21.24 10.64 -4.77
C ASP A 24 -22.41 9.97 -5.52
N THR A 25 -22.24 8.72 -5.92
CA THR A 25 -23.25 7.91 -6.61
C THR A 25 -24.24 7.21 -5.68
N LEU A 26 -24.03 7.25 -4.35
CA LEU A 26 -24.90 6.59 -3.37
C LEU A 26 -25.57 7.61 -2.47
N THR A 27 -26.85 7.42 -2.21
CA THR A 27 -27.55 8.10 -1.12
C THR A 27 -27.01 7.63 0.23
N GLU A 28 -27.28 8.40 1.30
CA GLU A 28 -26.85 8.03 2.65
C GLU A 28 -27.41 6.67 3.09
N GLU A 29 -28.67 6.36 2.75
CA GLU A 29 -29.31 5.08 3.04
C GLU A 29 -28.62 3.92 2.32
N GLU A 30 -28.34 4.07 1.02
CA GLU A 30 -27.64 3.05 0.22
C GLU A 30 -26.22 2.82 0.73
N ARG A 31 -25.55 3.90 1.13
CA ARG A 31 -24.21 3.84 1.71
C ARG A 31 -24.22 3.07 3.04
N ILE A 32 -25.17 3.36 3.93
CA ILE A 32 -25.31 2.65 5.21
C ILE A 32 -25.65 1.17 4.98
N ALA A 33 -26.54 0.88 4.03
CA ALA A 33 -26.87 -0.50 3.66
C ALA A 33 -25.65 -1.27 3.12
N THR A 34 -24.76 -0.59 2.39
CA THR A 34 -23.59 -1.21 1.75
C THR A 34 -22.40 -1.35 2.70
N PHE A 35 -22.02 -0.29 3.42
CA PHE A 35 -20.80 -0.25 4.23
C PHE A 35 -21.05 -0.33 5.76
N GLY A 36 -22.31 -0.37 6.20
CA GLY A 36 -22.67 -0.52 7.60
C GLY A 36 -22.03 0.54 8.49
N LYS A 37 -21.33 0.11 9.56
CA LYS A 37 -20.64 1.02 10.50
C LYS A 37 -19.54 1.85 9.83
N SER A 38 -19.00 1.40 8.71
CA SER A 38 -17.98 2.14 7.95
C SER A 38 -18.57 3.24 7.06
N ALA A 39 -19.90 3.26 6.88
CA ALA A 39 -20.64 4.34 6.22
C ALA A 39 -20.90 5.55 7.13
N ALA A 40 -20.55 5.46 8.42
CA ALA A 40 -20.83 6.50 9.39
C ALA A 40 -20.26 7.85 8.92
N THR A 41 -20.99 8.92 9.24
CA THR A 41 -20.66 10.30 8.84
C THR A 41 -19.26 10.75 9.28
N HIS A 42 -18.67 10.06 10.25
CA HIS A 42 -17.32 10.29 10.76
C HIS A 42 -16.34 9.25 10.22
N ALA A 43 -15.18 9.73 9.77
CA ALA A 43 -14.08 8.87 9.32
C ALA A 43 -13.58 7.92 10.42
N HIS A 44 -13.01 6.79 10.02
CA HIS A 44 -12.30 5.87 10.91
C HIS A 44 -10.89 5.61 10.41
N GLY A 45 -9.99 5.17 11.29
CA GLY A 45 -8.57 4.99 10.99
C GLY A 45 -8.10 3.55 11.05
N HIS A 46 -7.01 3.28 10.33
CA HIS A 46 -6.28 2.02 10.36
C HIS A 46 -4.78 2.26 10.35
N ASN A 47 -4.05 1.29 10.89
CA ASN A 47 -2.63 1.12 10.63
C ASN A 47 -2.51 0.05 9.54
N TYR A 48 -2.20 0.47 8.32
CA TYR A 48 -2.09 -0.40 7.16
C TYR A 48 -0.70 -1.05 7.08
N ASP A 49 -0.69 -2.36 6.88
CA ASP A 49 0.51 -3.16 6.61
C ASP A 49 0.75 -3.25 5.10
N VAL A 50 1.67 -2.43 4.57
CA VAL A 50 1.92 -2.38 3.13
C VAL A 50 3.12 -3.24 2.77
N ARG A 51 2.90 -4.21 1.90
CA ARG A 51 3.95 -5.14 1.41
C ARG A 51 4.10 -5.02 -0.10
N VAL A 52 5.31 -4.65 -0.54
CA VAL A 52 5.68 -4.60 -1.96
C VAL A 52 6.63 -5.74 -2.24
N THR A 53 6.24 -6.63 -3.15
CA THR A 53 7.07 -7.77 -3.56
C THR A 53 7.54 -7.56 -5.00
N VAL A 54 8.85 -7.66 -5.20
CA VAL A 54 9.47 -7.70 -6.53
C VAL A 54 9.97 -9.10 -6.84
N LYS A 55 10.01 -9.45 -8.13
CA LYS A 55 10.52 -10.71 -8.66
C LYS A 55 11.61 -10.40 -9.68
N GLY A 56 12.71 -11.14 -9.63
CA GLY A 56 13.77 -11.00 -10.62
C GLY A 56 14.86 -12.06 -10.46
N ASN A 57 15.82 -12.04 -11.38
CA ASN A 57 17.02 -12.86 -11.27
C ASN A 57 18.02 -12.16 -10.35
N VAL A 58 18.74 -12.96 -9.56
CA VAL A 58 19.88 -12.48 -8.80
C VAL A 58 21.00 -12.15 -9.79
N ASP A 59 21.50 -10.93 -9.71
CA ASP A 59 22.69 -10.50 -10.44
C ASP A 59 23.94 -11.18 -9.85
N ASP A 60 24.74 -11.83 -10.70
CA ASP A 60 25.87 -12.68 -10.28
C ASP A 60 27.02 -11.86 -9.65
N GLU A 61 27.17 -10.58 -10.00
CA GLU A 61 28.24 -9.73 -9.49
C GLU A 61 27.88 -9.10 -8.14
N THR A 62 26.65 -8.63 -8.01
CA THR A 62 26.19 -7.88 -6.84
C THR A 62 25.43 -8.74 -5.83
N GLY A 63 24.95 -9.92 -6.23
CA GLY A 63 24.11 -10.78 -5.41
C GLY A 63 22.71 -10.21 -5.13
N MET A 64 22.30 -9.17 -5.85
CA MET A 64 21.03 -8.48 -5.65
C MET A 64 20.02 -8.80 -6.75
N VAL A 65 18.74 -8.91 -6.38
CA VAL A 65 17.63 -8.92 -7.35
C VAL A 65 17.21 -7.50 -7.75
N VAL A 66 17.39 -6.55 -6.84
CA VAL A 66 17.24 -5.10 -7.05
C VAL A 66 17.95 -4.39 -5.89
N ASN A 67 18.35 -3.14 -6.10
CA ASN A 67 18.81 -2.30 -5.01
C ASN A 67 17.64 -1.98 -4.06
N ILE A 68 17.75 -2.44 -2.81
CA ILE A 68 16.70 -2.27 -1.79
C ILE A 68 16.39 -0.78 -1.55
N LYS A 69 17.39 0.10 -1.62
CA LYS A 69 17.20 1.55 -1.42
C LYS A 69 16.32 2.17 -2.50
N SER A 70 16.33 1.60 -3.71
CA SER A 70 15.44 2.05 -4.79
C SER A 70 13.98 1.70 -4.50
N ILE A 71 13.71 0.53 -3.91
CA ILE A 71 12.35 0.18 -3.45
C ILE A 71 11.94 1.10 -2.31
N ASP A 72 12.82 1.35 -1.33
CA ASP A 72 12.52 2.21 -0.20
C ASP A 72 12.19 3.64 -0.64
N ALA A 73 12.95 4.21 -1.58
CA ALA A 73 12.68 5.53 -2.14
C ALA A 73 11.32 5.58 -2.87
N LEU A 74 11.02 4.55 -3.68
CA LEU A 74 9.74 4.45 -4.37
C LEU A 74 8.55 4.31 -3.41
N MET A 75 8.67 3.43 -2.40
CA MET A 75 7.62 3.25 -1.40
C MET A 75 7.42 4.54 -0.59
N LYS A 76 8.50 5.25 -0.27
CA LYS A 76 8.40 6.55 0.40
C LYS A 76 7.64 7.57 -0.45
N GLU A 77 8.06 7.80 -1.69
CA GLU A 77 7.46 8.79 -2.60
C GLU A 77 5.99 8.47 -2.93
N ARG A 78 5.69 7.19 -3.18
CA ARG A 78 4.41 6.77 -3.76
C ARG A 78 3.38 6.32 -2.73
N ILE A 79 3.81 5.94 -1.54
CA ILE A 79 2.93 5.35 -0.52
C ILE A 79 2.99 6.16 0.76
N ASP A 80 4.17 6.28 1.40
CA ASP A 80 4.31 6.97 2.69
C ASP A 80 3.94 8.45 2.58
N GLU A 81 4.66 9.22 1.76
CA GLU A 81 4.45 10.67 1.62
C GLU A 81 3.05 11.01 1.09
N GLN A 82 2.47 10.09 0.31
CA GLN A 82 1.10 10.24 -0.16
C GLN A 82 0.12 9.93 0.95
N LEU A 83 0.21 8.79 1.63
CA LEU A 83 -0.90 8.20 2.40
C LEU A 83 -0.74 8.29 3.92
N ASP A 84 0.47 8.34 4.46
CA ASP A 84 0.71 8.32 5.90
C ASP A 84 0.22 9.61 6.59
N HIS A 85 -0.38 9.45 7.76
CA HIS A 85 -1.01 10.52 8.56
C HIS A 85 -2.03 11.38 7.78
N ARG A 86 -2.73 10.77 6.81
CA ARG A 86 -3.71 11.47 5.96
C ARG A 86 -5.14 10.94 6.13
N HIS A 87 -6.11 11.72 5.68
CA HIS A 87 -7.51 11.35 5.58
C HIS A 87 -7.96 11.28 4.11
N TYR A 88 -8.65 10.20 3.75
CA TYR A 88 -9.21 9.98 2.42
C TYR A 88 -10.72 9.78 2.43
N SER A 89 -11.38 10.32 1.41
CA SER A 89 -12.74 9.95 1.06
C SER A 89 -12.64 8.95 -0.10
N LEU A 90 -13.25 7.78 0.08
CA LEU A 90 -13.28 6.66 -0.87
C LEU A 90 -14.70 6.37 -1.36
#